data_AF-A0A6G2D585-F1
#
_entry.id   AF-A0A6G2D585-F1
#
_cell.length_a   1.000
_cell.length_b   1.000
_cell.length_c   1.000
_cell.angle_alpha   90.00
_cell.angle_beta   90.00
_cell.angle_gamma   90.00
#
_symmetry.space_group_name_H-M   'P 1'
#
loop_
_entity.id
_entity.type
_entity.pdbx_description
1 polymer ?
#
loop_
_entity_poly.entity_id
_entity_poly.type
_entity_poly.pdbx_seq_one_letter_code
_entity_poly.pdbx_strand_id
1 'polypeptide(L)'
;HIYEFLKSQGASPQAIAAILENWSVESSINPKRAEGDYLFPPVGATDSSWDDETWLAIGGPAIYSGAYPNILHRGLGLGQWTDTADGSTRHTALLNYAHAKNKKWYDLDLQLDFMLHGDSPYYQSWLKDFFGNTGSAANLAQLFLTYWEGNSGDKLLERQTRATEWYYQIEKGFSQTNGGQAKSDPQSLEGVRGDLYDHSVPGGGDGMAYA
;
A
#
# COMPACT_ATOMS: atom_id res chain seq x y z
N HIS A 1 8.18 -13.18 -5.11
CA HIS A 1 8.79 -12.86 -3.81
C HIS A 1 7.75 -12.44 -2.78
N ILE A 2 7.14 -11.25 -2.91
CA ILE A 2 6.13 -10.72 -1.94
C ILE A 2 5.00 -11.74 -1.65
N TYR A 3 4.42 -12.33 -2.70
CA TYR A 3 3.38 -13.36 -2.55
C TYR A 3 3.81 -14.52 -1.64
N GLU A 4 4.98 -15.11 -1.90
CA GLU A 4 5.49 -16.23 -1.10
C GLU A 4 5.80 -15.82 0.34
N PHE A 5 6.32 -14.61 0.53
CA PHE A 5 6.55 -14.05 1.86
C PHE A 5 5.22 -13.95 2.63
N LEU A 6 4.22 -13.24 2.10
CA LEU A 6 2.94 -13.05 2.79
C LEU A 6 2.22 -14.38 3.03
N LYS A 7 2.27 -15.30 2.06
CA LYS A 7 1.76 -16.66 2.22
C LYS A 7 2.45 -17.42 3.36
N SER A 8 3.77 -17.29 3.49
CA SER A 8 4.52 -17.89 4.61
C SER A 8 4.13 -17.31 5.98
N GLN A 9 3.58 -16.10 6.01
CA GLN A 9 3.05 -15.46 7.23
C GLN A 9 1.59 -15.85 7.52
N GLY A 10 0.99 -16.72 6.70
CA GLY A 10 -0.38 -17.19 6.88
C GLY A 10 -1.44 -16.31 6.23
N ALA A 11 -1.06 -15.38 5.36
CA ALA A 11 -2.03 -14.57 4.63
C ALA A 11 -2.82 -15.41 3.62
N SER A 12 -4.14 -15.24 3.61
CA SER A 12 -5.01 -15.84 2.60
C SER A 12 -4.71 -15.29 1.20
N PRO A 13 -4.98 -16.04 0.12
CA PRO A 13 -4.86 -15.54 -1.25
C PRO A 13 -5.63 -14.23 -1.49
N GLN A 14 -6.81 -14.07 -0.89
CA GLN A 14 -7.65 -12.87 -0.99
C GLN A 14 -7.02 -11.68 -0.27
N ALA A 15 -6.48 -11.88 0.93
CA ALA A 15 -5.77 -10.84 1.68
C ALA A 15 -4.50 -10.41 0.93
N ILE A 16 -3.75 -11.36 0.36
CA ILE A 16 -2.58 -11.05 -0.46
C ILE A 16 -2.96 -10.24 -1.69
N ALA A 17 -4.03 -10.61 -2.40
CA ALA A 17 -4.52 -9.87 -3.55
C ALA A 17 -4.90 -8.41 -3.19
N ALA A 18 -5.59 -8.22 -2.06
CA ALA A 18 -5.95 -6.91 -1.54
C ALA A 18 -4.73 -6.03 -1.20
N ILE A 19 -3.69 -6.61 -0.59
CA ILE A 19 -2.44 -5.91 -0.27
C ILE A 19 -1.69 -5.51 -1.56
N LEU A 20 -1.49 -6.47 -2.47
CA LEU A 20 -0.75 -6.25 -3.72
C LEU A 20 -1.41 -5.18 -4.59
N GLU A 21 -2.74 -5.17 -4.59
CA GLU A 21 -3.48 -4.17 -5.33
C GLU A 21 -3.26 -2.77 -4.76
N ASN A 22 -3.45 -2.58 -3.44
CA ASN A 22 -3.26 -1.28 -2.83
C ASN A 22 -1.84 -0.76 -3.10
N TRP A 23 -0.82 -1.59 -2.91
CA TRP A 23 0.57 -1.22 -3.22
C TRP A 23 0.83 -0.99 -4.72
N SER A 24 0.06 -1.61 -5.61
CA SER A 24 0.12 -1.29 -7.05
C SER A 24 -0.32 0.14 -7.32
N VAL A 25 -1.29 0.66 -6.58
CA VAL A 25 -1.74 2.05 -6.72
C VAL A 25 -0.82 3.01 -5.97
N GLU A 26 -0.41 2.65 -4.74
CA GLU A 26 0.44 3.51 -3.90
C GLU A 26 1.85 3.70 -4.47
N SER A 27 2.48 2.60 -4.87
CA SER A 27 3.91 2.58 -5.17
C SER A 27 4.28 1.87 -6.47
N SER A 28 3.30 1.36 -7.22
CA SER A 28 3.55 0.41 -8.32
C SER A 28 4.34 -0.82 -7.83
N ILE A 29 4.15 -1.22 -6.56
CA ILE A 29 4.89 -2.31 -5.90
C ILE A 29 6.41 -2.05 -5.95
N ASN A 30 6.83 -0.78 -5.84
CA ASN A 30 8.24 -0.40 -5.83
C ASN A 30 8.68 -0.03 -4.41
N PRO A 31 9.53 -0.83 -3.74
CA PRO A 31 10.02 -0.51 -2.40
C PRO A 31 10.91 0.75 -2.39
N LYS A 32 11.46 1.16 -3.55
CA LYS A 32 12.24 2.38 -3.71
C LYS A 32 11.37 3.60 -4.12
N ARG A 33 10.06 3.53 -3.94
CA ARG A 33 9.16 4.68 -4.16
C ARG A 33 9.30 5.71 -3.04
N ALA A 34 9.26 6.99 -3.39
CA ALA A 34 9.00 8.06 -2.45
C ALA A 34 7.97 9.03 -3.05
N GLU A 35 7.08 9.55 -2.23
CA GLU A 35 6.04 10.47 -2.70
C GLU A 35 6.65 11.72 -3.35
N GLY A 36 6.17 12.10 -4.54
CA GLY A 36 6.70 13.22 -5.31
C GLY A 36 8.07 12.98 -5.97
N ASP A 37 8.62 11.76 -5.94
CA ASP A 37 9.92 11.42 -6.55
C ASP A 37 10.02 11.74 -8.07
N TYR A 38 8.90 11.69 -8.78
CA TYR A 38 8.78 11.94 -10.22
C TYR A 38 8.77 13.42 -10.61
N LEU A 39 8.71 14.33 -9.62
CA LEU A 39 8.69 15.77 -9.87
C LEU A 39 10.06 16.29 -10.34
N PHE A 40 10.16 17.58 -10.63
CA PHE A 40 11.45 18.21 -10.92
C PHE A 40 12.21 18.47 -9.59
N PRO A 41 13.54 18.31 -9.55
CA PRO A 41 14.35 18.71 -8.40
C PRO A 41 14.12 20.20 -8.03
N PRO A 42 14.16 20.57 -6.73
CA PRO A 42 14.69 19.78 -5.62
C PRO A 42 13.67 18.86 -4.94
N VAL A 43 12.38 18.94 -5.28
CA VAL A 43 11.35 18.09 -4.69
C VAL A 43 11.42 16.66 -5.24
N GLY A 44 11.58 16.57 -6.57
CA GLY A 44 11.83 15.33 -7.27
C GLY A 44 13.18 14.72 -6.97
N ALA A 45 13.33 13.44 -7.32
CA ALA A 45 14.52 12.67 -6.98
C ALA A 45 15.71 12.96 -7.92
N THR A 46 16.90 12.84 -7.35
CA THR A 46 18.19 12.70 -8.03
C THR A 46 18.86 11.41 -7.54
N ASP A 47 19.98 10.99 -8.12
CA ASP A 47 20.64 9.73 -7.76
C ASP A 47 20.97 9.60 -6.26
N SER A 48 21.23 10.72 -5.56
CA SER A 48 21.54 10.73 -4.12
C SER A 48 20.32 10.84 -3.19
N SER A 49 19.12 11.08 -3.73
CA SER A 49 17.93 11.44 -2.95
C SER A 49 17.50 10.37 -1.96
N TRP A 50 17.59 9.09 -2.32
CA TRP A 50 17.13 7.98 -1.47
C TRP A 50 17.98 7.76 -0.21
N ASP A 51 19.15 8.36 -0.14
CA ASP A 51 20.04 8.29 1.02
C ASP A 51 20.19 9.66 1.72
N ASP A 52 19.40 10.65 1.31
CA ASP A 52 19.37 12.00 1.89
C ASP A 52 18.14 12.18 2.79
N GLU A 53 18.34 12.13 4.10
CA GLU A 53 17.26 12.28 5.09
C GLU A 53 16.55 13.63 4.98
N THR A 54 17.21 14.69 4.51
CA THR A 54 16.56 16.00 4.32
C THR A 54 15.63 15.99 3.12
N TRP A 55 15.99 15.27 2.05
CA TRP A 55 15.12 15.08 0.90
C TRP A 55 13.92 14.18 1.24
N LEU A 56 14.16 13.10 1.99
CA LEU A 56 13.11 12.21 2.48
C LEU A 56 12.13 12.98 3.40
N ALA A 57 12.62 13.90 4.24
CA ALA A 57 11.79 14.69 5.14
C ALA A 57 11.00 15.84 4.47
N ILE A 58 11.02 15.99 3.14
CA ILE A 58 10.18 16.99 2.48
C ILE A 58 8.69 16.65 2.69
N GLY A 59 7.91 17.62 3.15
CA GLY A 59 6.48 17.45 3.43
C GLY A 59 5.54 17.81 2.26
N GLY A 60 4.25 17.58 2.47
CA GLY A 60 3.18 17.78 1.49
C GLY A 60 3.14 19.18 0.87
N PRO A 61 3.28 20.29 1.63
CA PRO A 61 3.23 21.63 1.06
C PRO A 61 4.27 21.89 -0.03
N ALA A 62 5.46 21.30 0.08
CA ALA A 62 6.48 21.42 -0.96
C ALA A 62 6.18 20.54 -2.18
N ILE A 63 5.58 19.36 -1.96
CA ILE A 63 5.21 18.41 -3.01
C ILE A 63 4.02 18.91 -3.83
N TYR A 64 3.04 19.52 -3.17
CA TYR A 64 1.74 19.84 -3.73
C TYR A 64 1.44 21.35 -3.75
N SER A 65 2.45 22.19 -3.94
CA SER A 65 2.28 23.65 -4.13
C SER A 65 1.44 24.34 -3.03
N GLY A 66 1.72 23.99 -1.78
CA GLY A 66 1.06 24.53 -0.58
C GLY A 66 -0.08 23.68 -0.03
N ALA A 67 -0.50 22.62 -0.73
CA ALA A 67 -1.54 21.70 -0.26
C ALA A 67 -1.00 20.60 0.68
N TYR A 68 -1.92 19.87 1.29
CA TYR A 68 -1.66 18.73 2.19
C TYR A 68 -0.68 19.03 3.36
N PRO A 69 -0.97 20.05 4.19
CA PRO A 69 -0.13 20.38 5.34
C PRO A 69 -0.09 19.27 6.40
N ASN A 70 -1.02 18.31 6.36
CA ASN A 70 -0.99 17.15 7.24
C ASN A 70 0.20 16.23 6.95
N ILE A 71 0.78 16.23 5.75
CA ILE A 71 1.95 15.41 5.41
C ILE A 71 3.21 16.12 5.89
N LEU A 72 3.78 15.66 7.00
CA LEU A 72 5.00 16.22 7.57
C LEU A 72 6.23 15.72 6.84
N HIS A 73 6.32 14.41 6.61
CA HIS A 73 7.36 13.77 5.79
C HIS A 73 6.69 12.86 4.76
N ARG A 74 7.13 12.96 3.51
CA ARG A 74 6.58 12.25 2.34
C ARG A 74 6.43 10.75 2.57
N GLY A 75 5.45 10.11 1.93
CA GLY A 75 5.30 8.65 2.00
C GLY A 75 6.48 7.90 1.37
N LEU A 76 6.91 6.80 1.98
CA LEU A 76 8.01 5.93 1.51
C LEU A 76 7.55 4.50 1.21
N GLY A 77 8.14 3.89 0.20
CA GLY A 77 8.11 2.44 -0.03
C GLY A 77 6.75 1.89 -0.45
N LEU A 78 6.58 0.58 -0.23
CA LEU A 78 5.42 -0.19 -0.72
C LEU A 78 4.08 0.42 -0.30
N GLY A 79 3.94 0.69 0.99
CA GLY A 79 2.72 1.23 1.61
C GLY A 79 2.78 2.73 1.90
N GLN A 80 3.68 3.47 1.22
CA GLN A 80 3.77 4.93 1.34
C GLN A 80 3.75 5.42 2.80
N TRP A 81 4.58 4.79 3.66
CA TRP A 81 4.63 5.12 5.09
C TRP A 81 4.96 6.59 5.31
N THR A 82 4.02 7.31 5.90
CA THR A 82 4.00 8.79 5.96
C THR A 82 3.98 9.25 7.42
N ASP A 83 4.71 10.33 7.71
CA ASP A 83 4.54 11.05 8.98
C ASP A 83 3.48 12.13 8.80
N THR A 84 2.53 12.19 9.73
CA THR A 84 1.38 13.09 9.64
C THR A 84 1.20 13.93 10.90
N ALA A 85 0.59 15.11 10.75
CA ALA A 85 0.38 16.04 11.87
C ALA A 85 -0.63 15.52 12.90
N ASP A 86 -1.49 14.56 12.52
CA ASP A 86 -2.40 13.83 13.40
C ASP A 86 -1.74 12.69 14.19
N GLY A 87 -0.43 12.46 14.03
CA GLY A 87 0.38 11.61 14.92
C GLY A 87 0.95 10.35 14.30
N SER A 88 0.75 10.08 13.00
CA SER A 88 1.51 9.01 12.33
C SER A 88 2.99 9.37 12.31
N THR A 89 3.84 8.40 12.65
CA THR A 89 5.31 8.50 12.61
C THR A 89 5.94 7.37 11.80
N ARG A 90 5.19 6.82 10.82
CA ARG A 90 5.56 5.60 10.09
C ARG A 90 6.74 5.80 9.13
N HIS A 91 6.91 6.99 8.54
CA HIS A 91 8.09 7.32 7.75
C HIS A 91 9.34 7.25 8.64
N THR A 92 9.31 7.98 9.76
CA THR A 92 10.43 8.01 10.72
C THR A 92 10.70 6.61 11.29
N ALA A 93 9.65 5.85 11.60
CA ALA A 93 9.79 4.49 12.11
C ALA A 93 10.48 3.56 11.09
N LEU A 94 10.16 3.67 9.79
CA LEU A 94 10.81 2.87 8.74
C LEU A 94 12.31 3.19 8.64
N LEU A 95 12.69 4.47 8.64
CA LEU A 95 14.10 4.87 8.59
C LEU A 95 14.88 4.37 9.81
N ASN A 96 14.30 4.54 11.01
CA ASN A 96 14.90 4.04 12.25
C ASN A 96 15.06 2.52 12.25
N TYR A 97 14.05 1.80 11.74
CA TYR A 97 14.10 0.35 11.61
C TYR A 97 15.19 -0.09 10.63
N ALA A 98 15.33 0.61 9.50
CA ALA A 98 16.37 0.38 8.51
C ALA A 98 17.78 0.57 9.10
N HIS A 99 17.99 1.68 9.81
CA HIS A 99 19.24 1.97 10.53
C HIS A 99 19.57 0.88 11.55
N ALA A 100 18.60 0.49 12.40
CA ALA A 100 18.80 -0.55 13.41
C ALA A 100 19.15 -1.92 12.82
N LYS A 101 18.66 -2.23 11.61
CA LYS A 101 18.96 -3.45 10.87
C LYS A 101 20.20 -3.34 9.98
N ASN A 102 20.85 -2.18 9.93
CA ASN A 102 21.96 -1.86 9.04
C ASN A 102 21.64 -2.18 7.56
N LYS A 103 20.47 -1.74 7.11
CA LYS A 103 19.92 -1.98 5.78
C LYS A 103 19.39 -0.69 5.16
N LYS A 104 19.23 -0.66 3.84
CA LYS A 104 18.56 0.45 3.15
C LYS A 104 17.06 0.40 3.43
N TRP A 105 16.42 1.54 3.65
CA TRP A 105 14.97 1.60 3.89
C TRP A 105 14.16 1.09 2.69
N TYR A 106 14.72 1.18 1.48
CA TYR A 106 14.15 0.66 0.23
C TYR A 106 14.51 -0.80 -0.07
N ASP A 107 15.10 -1.53 0.88
CA ASP A 107 15.26 -2.99 0.79
C ASP A 107 13.88 -3.67 0.91
N LEU A 108 13.54 -4.53 -0.05
CA LEU A 108 12.22 -5.17 -0.10
C LEU A 108 11.94 -6.02 1.14
N ASP A 109 12.91 -6.86 1.54
CA ASP A 109 12.76 -7.72 2.71
C ASP A 109 12.65 -6.91 4.00
N LEU A 110 13.38 -5.79 4.10
CA LEU A 110 13.24 -4.89 5.23
C LEU A 110 11.83 -4.29 5.33
N GLN A 111 11.23 -3.84 4.22
CA GLN A 111 9.88 -3.27 4.26
C GLN A 111 8.81 -4.30 4.64
N LEU A 112 8.95 -5.53 4.14
CA LEU A 112 8.08 -6.65 4.49
C LEU A 112 8.24 -7.08 5.97
N ASP A 113 9.45 -7.00 6.52
CA ASP A 113 9.71 -7.23 7.95
C ASP A 113 9.19 -6.06 8.81
N PHE A 114 9.36 -4.82 8.34
CA PHE A 114 8.91 -3.61 9.01
C PHE A 114 7.41 -3.60 9.25
N MET A 115 6.57 -3.89 8.25
CA MET A 115 5.11 -3.89 8.42
C MET A 115 4.62 -4.87 9.51
N LEU A 116 5.40 -5.93 9.81
CA LEU A 116 5.06 -6.96 10.80
C LEU A 116 5.64 -6.70 12.18
N HIS A 117 6.77 -5.99 12.25
CA HIS A 117 7.61 -5.93 13.46
C HIS A 117 8.15 -4.54 13.81
N GLY A 118 8.27 -3.63 12.84
CA GLY A 118 8.82 -2.29 13.02
C GLY A 118 7.78 -1.17 13.00
N ASP A 119 6.60 -1.40 12.42
CA ASP A 119 5.52 -0.42 12.32
C ASP A 119 4.85 -0.15 13.69
N SER A 120 3.85 0.71 13.76
CA SER A 120 3.13 0.95 15.02
C SER A 120 2.42 -0.34 15.51
N PRO A 121 2.32 -0.58 16.84
CA PRO A 121 1.65 -1.76 17.37
C PRO A 121 0.23 -1.96 16.86
N TYR A 122 -0.48 -0.85 16.59
CA TYR A 122 -1.82 -0.87 16.00
C TYR A 122 -1.79 -1.50 14.60
N TYR A 123 -0.96 -1.00 13.69
CA TYR A 123 -0.87 -1.51 12.32
C TYR A 123 -0.35 -2.94 12.27
N GLN A 124 0.60 -3.29 13.13
CA GLN A 124 1.10 -4.67 13.24
C GLN A 124 0.00 -5.64 13.65
N SER A 125 -0.81 -5.29 14.67
CA SER A 125 -1.90 -6.15 15.14
C SER A 125 -2.98 -6.28 14.07
N TRP A 126 -3.42 -5.14 13.51
CA TRP A 126 -4.45 -5.12 12.49
C TRP A 126 -4.06 -5.95 11.27
N LEU A 127 -2.81 -5.84 10.81
CA LEU A 127 -2.30 -6.58 9.67
C LEU A 127 -2.28 -8.10 9.92
N LYS A 128 -1.86 -8.53 11.13
CA LYS A 128 -1.85 -9.95 11.52
C LYS A 128 -3.26 -10.53 11.57
N ASP A 129 -4.23 -9.77 12.08
CA ASP A 129 -5.64 -10.19 12.07
C ASP A 129 -6.20 -10.23 10.64
N PHE A 130 -5.82 -9.25 9.81
CA PHE A 130 -6.27 -9.16 8.42
C PHE A 130 -5.85 -10.35 7.56
N PHE A 131 -4.66 -10.92 7.80
CA PHE A 131 -4.13 -12.06 7.03
C PHE A 131 -5.06 -13.26 6.99
N GLY A 132 -5.82 -13.51 8.06
CA GLY A 132 -6.76 -14.63 8.14
C GLY A 132 -8.08 -14.43 7.38
N ASN A 133 -8.36 -13.23 6.85
CA ASN A 133 -9.64 -12.93 6.24
C ASN A 133 -9.82 -13.63 4.89
N THR A 134 -10.99 -14.24 4.67
CA THR A 134 -11.33 -14.99 3.44
C THR A 134 -12.55 -14.42 2.71
N GLY A 135 -12.91 -13.16 2.97
CA GLY A 135 -13.95 -12.44 2.22
C GLY A 135 -13.52 -12.16 0.76
N SER A 136 -14.39 -11.51 -0.02
CA SER A 136 -14.03 -11.15 -1.40
C SER A 136 -12.80 -10.25 -1.45
N ALA A 137 -11.92 -10.46 -2.43
CA ALA A 137 -10.70 -9.67 -2.58
C ALA A 137 -11.00 -8.16 -2.74
N ALA A 138 -12.10 -7.81 -3.41
CA ALA A 138 -12.60 -6.45 -3.51
C ALA A 138 -12.91 -5.82 -2.13
N ASN A 139 -13.66 -6.52 -1.27
CA ASN A 139 -14.00 -6.01 0.06
C ASN A 139 -12.75 -5.92 0.94
N LEU A 140 -11.85 -6.90 0.86
CA LEU A 140 -10.59 -6.85 1.59
C LEU A 140 -9.69 -5.71 1.12
N ALA A 141 -9.70 -5.36 -0.17
CA ALA A 141 -8.96 -4.21 -0.69
C ALA A 141 -9.47 -2.89 -0.10
N GLN A 142 -10.78 -2.74 0.03
CA GLN A 142 -11.38 -1.57 0.70
C GLN A 142 -11.03 -1.53 2.19
N LEU A 143 -11.09 -2.66 2.89
CA LEU A 143 -10.72 -2.73 4.31
C LEU A 143 -9.25 -2.36 4.52
N PHE A 144 -8.36 -2.88 3.69
CA PHE A 144 -6.94 -2.57 3.73
C PHE A 144 -6.67 -1.09 3.45
N LEU A 145 -7.27 -0.54 2.40
CA LEU A 145 -7.22 0.87 2.06
C LEU A 145 -7.67 1.76 3.24
N THR A 146 -8.82 1.43 3.83
CA THR A 146 -9.43 2.24 4.88
C THR A 146 -8.64 2.22 6.18
N TYR A 147 -8.21 1.03 6.63
CA TYR A 147 -7.69 0.86 7.99
C TYR A 147 -6.18 0.74 8.07
N TRP A 148 -5.51 0.25 7.02
CA TRP A 148 -4.05 0.10 7.02
C TRP A 148 -3.35 1.22 6.25
N GLU A 149 -3.85 1.58 5.06
CA GLU A 149 -3.34 2.75 4.31
C GLU A 149 -3.87 4.08 4.90
N GLY A 150 -4.99 4.04 5.62
CA GLY A 150 -5.59 5.24 6.24
C GLY A 150 -6.28 6.17 5.26
N ASN A 151 -6.70 5.66 4.10
CA ASN A 151 -7.38 6.41 3.05
C ASN A 151 -8.80 5.87 2.89
N SER A 152 -9.84 6.71 2.98
CA SER A 152 -11.23 6.24 3.02
C SER A 152 -11.94 6.13 1.66
N GLY A 153 -11.24 6.29 0.53
CA GLY A 153 -11.91 6.11 -0.77
C GLY A 153 -11.14 6.43 -2.04
N ASP A 154 -9.84 6.76 -1.98
CA ASP A 154 -9.09 7.06 -3.20
C ASP A 154 -9.08 5.86 -4.16
N LYS A 155 -9.54 6.11 -5.40
CA LYS A 155 -9.62 5.12 -6.49
C LYS A 155 -10.30 3.80 -6.11
N LEU A 156 -11.27 3.83 -5.19
CA LEU A 156 -11.87 2.63 -4.61
C LEU A 156 -12.34 1.60 -5.66
N LEU A 157 -13.03 2.02 -6.71
CA LEU A 157 -13.53 1.11 -7.75
C LEU A 157 -12.40 0.44 -8.53
N GLU A 158 -11.34 1.19 -8.87
CA GLU A 158 -10.14 0.66 -9.52
C GLU A 158 -9.50 -0.39 -8.61
N ARG A 159 -9.42 -0.08 -7.31
CA ARG A 159 -8.81 -0.94 -6.31
C ARG A 159 -9.54 -2.25 -6.12
N GLN A 160 -10.85 -2.18 -5.96
CA GLN A 160 -11.71 -3.37 -5.87
C GLN A 160 -11.63 -4.26 -7.12
N THR A 161 -11.61 -3.64 -8.30
CA THR A 161 -11.52 -4.36 -9.58
C THR A 161 -10.19 -5.11 -9.68
N ARG A 162 -9.07 -4.42 -9.46
CA ARG A 162 -7.74 -5.02 -9.57
C ARG A 162 -7.47 -6.07 -8.49
N ALA A 163 -8.06 -5.95 -7.31
CA ALA A 163 -7.88 -6.94 -6.25
C ALA A 163 -8.50 -8.26 -6.66
N THR A 164 -9.62 -8.19 -7.38
CA THR A 164 -10.29 -9.38 -7.94
C THR A 164 -9.46 -9.99 -9.07
N GLU A 165 -8.83 -9.17 -9.93
CA GLU A 165 -7.90 -9.63 -10.96
C GLU A 165 -6.65 -10.31 -10.36
N TRP A 166 -6.05 -9.72 -9.33
CA TRP A 166 -4.93 -10.30 -8.59
C TRP A 166 -5.30 -11.65 -7.97
N TYR A 167 -6.45 -11.73 -7.32
CA TYR A 167 -6.93 -12.98 -6.72
C TYR A 167 -7.11 -14.08 -7.77
N TYR A 168 -7.71 -13.74 -8.91
CA TYR A 168 -7.85 -14.68 -10.03
C TYR A 168 -6.48 -15.19 -10.52
N GLN A 169 -5.49 -14.31 -10.67
CA GLN A 169 -4.14 -14.69 -11.09
C GLN A 169 -3.46 -15.61 -10.07
N ILE A 170 -3.64 -15.35 -8.77
CA ILE A 170 -3.11 -16.18 -7.69
C ILE A 170 -3.74 -17.58 -7.73
N GLU A 171 -5.07 -17.68 -7.83
CA GLU A 171 -5.80 -18.96 -7.87
C GLU A 171 -5.45 -19.80 -9.11
N LYS A 172 -5.18 -19.15 -10.24
CA LYS A 172 -4.74 -19.82 -11.48
C LYS A 172 -3.24 -20.12 -11.52
N GLY A 173 -2.50 -19.84 -10.44
CA GLY A 173 -1.08 -20.18 -10.31
C GLY A 173 -0.13 -19.29 -11.13
N PHE A 174 -0.37 -17.97 -11.16
CA PHE A 174 0.40 -16.99 -11.95
C PHE A 174 0.67 -17.46 -13.39
N SER A 175 -0.33 -18.07 -14.04
CA SER A 175 -0.20 -18.45 -15.45
C SER A 175 -0.35 -17.22 -16.34
N GLN A 176 0.74 -16.44 -16.51
CA GLN A 176 1.27 -16.04 -17.82
C GLN A 176 2.58 -15.22 -17.71
N THR A 177 3.50 -15.64 -18.57
CA THR A 177 4.81 -15.11 -18.97
C THR A 177 5.14 -13.63 -18.68
N ASN A 178 6.34 -13.43 -18.13
CA ASN A 178 7.20 -12.24 -18.20
C ASN A 178 6.56 -10.89 -17.87
N GLY A 179 6.92 -10.39 -16.67
CA GLY A 179 6.66 -9.06 -16.13
C GLY A 179 6.26 -7.97 -17.13
N GLY A 180 5.06 -7.44 -16.94
CA GLY A 180 4.58 -6.26 -17.64
C GLY A 180 3.07 -6.29 -17.82
N GLN A 181 2.36 -5.58 -16.93
CA GLN A 181 0.93 -5.27 -16.98
C GLN A 181 -0.03 -6.46 -17.05
N ALA A 182 -0.81 -6.66 -15.98
CA ALA A 182 -2.04 -7.43 -16.05
C ALA A 182 -2.92 -6.85 -17.17
N LYS A 183 -3.18 -7.63 -18.21
CA LYS A 183 -4.22 -7.30 -19.21
C LYS A 183 -5.54 -7.80 -18.65
N SER A 184 -6.48 -6.87 -18.45
CA SER A 184 -7.84 -7.17 -18.02
C SER A 184 -8.56 -7.99 -19.10
N ASP A 185 -9.17 -9.09 -18.69
CA ASP A 185 -10.05 -9.92 -19.53
C ASP A 185 -11.49 -9.37 -19.40
N PRO A 186 -12.17 -8.99 -20.50
CA PRO A 186 -13.55 -8.55 -20.45
C PRO A 186 -14.51 -9.53 -19.75
N GLN A 187 -14.25 -10.84 -19.82
CA GLN A 187 -15.04 -11.85 -19.10
C GLN A 187 -14.74 -11.89 -17.60
N SER A 188 -13.50 -11.57 -17.20
CA SER A 188 -13.19 -11.41 -15.77
C SER A 188 -13.90 -10.20 -15.19
N LEU A 189 -14.00 -9.10 -15.94
CA LEU A 189 -14.71 -7.88 -15.52
C LEU A 189 -16.23 -8.09 -15.33
N GLU A 190 -16.87 -8.98 -16.09
CA GLU A 190 -18.29 -9.32 -15.89
C GLU A 190 -18.53 -10.16 -14.62
N GLY A 191 -17.64 -11.10 -14.32
CA GLY A 191 -17.66 -11.84 -13.05
C GLY A 191 -17.40 -10.94 -11.84
N VAL A 192 -16.41 -10.03 -11.96
CA VAL A 192 -16.08 -9.01 -10.95
C VAL A 192 -17.28 -8.11 -10.67
N ARG A 193 -18.02 -7.69 -11.72
CA ARG A 193 -19.24 -6.89 -11.55
C ARG A 193 -20.30 -7.63 -10.74
N GLY A 194 -20.52 -8.92 -10.99
CA GLY A 194 -21.45 -9.74 -10.20
C GLY A 194 -21.09 -9.76 -8.71
N ASP A 195 -19.83 -10.04 -8.40
CA ASP A 195 -19.33 -10.12 -7.01
C ASP A 195 -19.38 -8.76 -6.29
N LEU A 196 -19.17 -7.64 -7.00
CA LEU A 196 -19.29 -6.28 -6.45
C LEU A 196 -20.74 -5.93 -6.06
N TYR A 197 -21.73 -6.40 -6.82
CA TYR A 197 -23.14 -6.15 -6.52
C TYR A 197 -23.64 -7.03 -5.36
N ASP A 198 -23.26 -8.31 -5.32
CA ASP A 198 -23.72 -9.28 -4.32
C ASP A 198 -23.05 -9.13 -2.94
N HIS A 199 -21.90 -8.44 -2.87
CA HIS A 199 -21.13 -8.28 -1.62
C HIS A 199 -20.90 -6.82 -1.20
N SER A 200 -21.70 -5.90 -1.74
CA SER A 200 -21.72 -4.51 -1.28
C SER A 200 -22.07 -4.45 0.21
N VAL A 201 -21.15 -3.94 1.03
CA VAL A 201 -21.41 -3.69 2.45
C VAL A 201 -22.25 -2.40 2.54
N PRO A 202 -23.47 -2.43 3.13
CA PRO A 202 -24.17 -1.20 3.48
C PRO A 202 -23.49 -0.64 4.73
N GLY A 203 -22.67 0.40 4.59
CA GLY A 203 -22.07 1.04 5.77
C GLY A 203 -20.75 1.76 5.55
N GLY A 204 -20.73 2.75 4.65
CA GLY A 204 -19.80 3.88 4.75
C GLY A 204 -20.55 5.05 5.38
N GLY A 205 -21.01 4.90 6.62
CA GLY A 205 -21.64 6.00 7.35
C GLY A 205 -20.59 7.07 7.62
N ASP A 206 -20.90 8.30 7.22
CA ASP A 206 -20.16 9.52 7.49
C ASP A 206 -19.69 9.55 8.96
N GLY A 207 -18.41 9.29 9.19
CA GLY A 207 -18.00 8.99 10.56
C GLY A 207 -16.51 8.90 10.85
N MET A 208 -15.64 9.46 10.00
CA MET A 208 -14.29 9.88 10.41
C MET A 208 -13.94 11.10 9.55
N ALA A 209 -14.31 12.26 10.06
CA ALA A 209 -13.94 13.54 9.51
C ALA A 209 -12.42 13.69 9.56
N TYR A 210 -11.81 14.02 8.43
CA TYR A 210 -10.55 14.74 8.44
C TYR A 210 -10.83 16.12 9.03
N ALA A 211 -10.30 16.36 10.23
CA ALA A 211 -10.12 17.68 10.82
C ALA A 211 -8.62 17.94 10.94
#